data_AF-A0A2D6DPE8-F1
#
_entry.id   AF-A0A2D6DPE8-F1
#
_cell.length_a   1.000
_cell.length_b   1.000
_cell.length_c   1.000
_cell.angle_alpha   90.00
_cell.angle_beta   90.00
_cell.angle_gamma   90.00
#
_symmetry.space_group_name_H-M   'P 1'
#
loop_
_entity.id
_entity.type
_entity.pdbx_description
1 polymer ?
#
loop_
_entity_poly.entity_id
_entity_poly.type
_entity_poly.pdbx_seq_one_letter_code
_entity_poly.pdbx_strand_id
1 'polypeptide(L)'
;MHTSRHLTNDRISTKKSGLAIVVLMLVSLLATFSPQASASEIVLTDPIEVVQSGVHNDRMMSMDADSSGNVHVVWSRNTNHLYYKMLDPRGETLIAETQISDPGAHRAWHPDIRVDNDDMVHVVWTDKASQYKIMYTLLDPSLDDQSGDASLDSVLSVIPDDYEVANNPQNRDWPAIDVDSENNPHIVWEDSFEPLELYYQQSQIYYKMMSIDHVARMVIVEIDSTLLTPILGQKGHPDIAVDVNDFVQIVWDDTRGGQVEMVVPIDTSGSMNAEWADMCAVFYGGNFASGGYFVGLKPMLVSANMSVYETLYALSGNWPAAATSGNCADAYQTGGSGSQGPRNTPLGPGDSSGGIRELTEVVYNNQATNLPADGGYYSEFWGPAATWACLSYRDVQGRQGLSANPPTALDHRWNDNATRVVIPISDEGPYGGTPMDNDDTQSINQAHDACVLAQTKPYPLWAGSDTSVGSYMLDLAQCPVGSGLNTRSCSGATTRTTSAEGQMYQFPT
;
A
#
# COMPACT_ATOMS: atom_id res chain seq x y z
N MET A 1 -61.85 28.82 -62.26
CA MET A 1 -61.55 27.42 -62.62
C MET A 1 -60.64 26.86 -61.53
N HIS A 2 -60.98 25.71 -60.94
CA HIS A 2 -60.20 24.87 -60.01
C HIS A 2 -59.30 25.45 -58.88
N THR A 3 -59.73 25.20 -57.63
CA THR A 3 -59.01 24.56 -56.48
C THR A 3 -57.49 24.72 -56.28
N SER A 4 -57.05 25.15 -55.09
CA SER A 4 -56.48 24.27 -54.03
C SER A 4 -56.17 25.03 -52.71
N ARG A 5 -55.90 24.31 -51.61
CA ARG A 5 -55.57 24.81 -50.25
C ARG A 5 -54.05 24.99 -50.03
N HIS A 6 -53.64 25.84 -49.08
CA HIS A 6 -52.65 25.45 -48.05
C HIS A 6 -52.63 26.37 -46.81
N LEU A 7 -52.13 25.83 -45.70
CA LEU A 7 -51.96 26.37 -44.34
C LEU A 7 -50.45 26.36 -43.99
N THR A 8 -49.86 27.11 -43.04
CA THR A 8 -50.37 28.05 -42.00
C THR A 8 -49.21 28.96 -41.51
N ASN A 9 -49.49 30.17 -40.98
CA ASN A 9 -48.71 30.75 -39.85
C ASN A 9 -49.30 32.08 -39.34
N ASP A 10 -49.58 32.18 -38.04
CA ASP A 10 -49.71 33.48 -37.37
C ASP A 10 -49.33 33.38 -35.88
N ARG A 11 -48.60 34.39 -35.38
CA ARG A 11 -48.11 34.46 -34.00
C ARG A 11 -49.16 35.12 -33.10
N ILE A 12 -49.44 34.54 -31.93
CA ILE A 12 -50.15 35.24 -30.84
C ILE A 12 -49.23 35.38 -29.62
N SER A 13 -49.06 36.63 -29.19
CA SER A 13 -48.34 37.01 -27.98
C SER A 13 -49.31 37.07 -26.81
N THR A 14 -49.04 36.32 -25.73
CA THR A 14 -49.75 36.41 -24.46
C THR A 14 -48.80 36.83 -23.34
N LYS A 15 -49.18 37.88 -22.61
CA LYS A 15 -48.39 38.48 -21.53
C LYS A 15 -48.33 37.51 -20.33
N LYS A 16 -47.12 37.18 -19.86
CA LYS A 16 -46.94 36.42 -18.61
C LYS A 16 -47.28 37.30 -17.40
N SER A 17 -48.06 36.76 -16.46
CA SER A 17 -48.54 37.49 -15.28
C SER A 17 -47.44 37.69 -14.22
N GLY A 18 -47.31 38.91 -13.70
CA GLY A 18 -46.32 39.24 -12.67
C GLY A 18 -46.53 38.51 -11.33
N LEU A 19 -47.73 37.98 -11.06
CA LEU A 19 -48.01 37.18 -9.86
C LEU A 19 -47.11 35.94 -9.73
N ALA A 20 -46.79 35.27 -10.84
CA ALA A 20 -45.93 34.09 -10.80
C ALA A 20 -44.49 34.43 -10.38
N ILE A 21 -43.98 35.62 -10.77
CA ILE A 21 -42.65 36.11 -10.40
C ILE A 21 -42.63 36.50 -8.92
N VAL A 22 -43.70 37.13 -8.40
CA VAL A 22 -43.81 37.49 -6.97
C VAL A 22 -43.88 36.24 -6.08
N VAL A 23 -44.59 35.19 -6.49
CA VAL A 23 -44.62 33.92 -5.75
C VAL A 23 -43.26 33.22 -5.79
N LEU A 24 -42.57 33.20 -6.93
CA LEU A 24 -41.19 32.68 -7.03
C LEU A 24 -40.20 33.48 -6.16
N MET A 25 -40.36 34.81 -6.04
CA MET A 25 -39.59 35.64 -5.12
C MET A 25 -39.91 35.34 -3.65
N LEU A 26 -41.18 35.14 -3.28
CA LEU A 26 -41.54 34.76 -1.90
C LEU A 26 -41.01 33.36 -1.51
N VAL A 27 -41.06 32.40 -2.43
CA VAL A 27 -40.53 31.04 -2.18
C VAL A 27 -39.01 31.06 -2.06
N SER A 28 -38.30 31.87 -2.86
CA SER A 28 -36.84 32.04 -2.70
C SER A 28 -36.44 32.84 -1.45
N LEU A 29 -37.32 33.70 -0.92
CA LEU A 29 -37.18 34.35 0.40
C LEU A 29 -37.47 33.41 1.59
N LEU A 30 -38.15 32.28 1.37
CA LEU A 30 -38.34 31.23 2.38
C LEU A 30 -37.26 30.14 2.30
N ALA A 31 -36.62 29.96 1.14
CA ALA A 31 -35.51 29.03 0.94
C ALA A 31 -34.17 29.48 1.57
N THR A 32 -34.10 30.67 2.19
CA THR A 32 -32.89 31.15 2.89
C THR A 32 -32.77 30.67 4.33
N PHE A 33 -33.70 29.85 4.83
CA PHE A 33 -33.50 29.07 6.05
C PHE A 33 -32.75 27.78 5.73
N SER A 34 -31.47 27.91 5.37
CA SER A 34 -30.52 26.83 5.67
C SER A 34 -30.60 26.58 7.18
N PRO A 35 -30.76 25.34 7.66
CA PRO A 35 -30.57 25.07 9.08
C PRO A 35 -29.17 25.57 9.45
N GLN A 36 -29.08 26.48 10.43
CA GLN A 36 -27.79 26.70 11.06
C GLN A 36 -27.42 25.38 11.72
N ALA A 37 -26.41 24.71 11.17
CA ALA A 37 -25.66 23.73 11.93
C ALA A 37 -25.08 24.49 13.12
N SER A 38 -25.75 24.39 14.28
CA SER A 38 -25.12 24.75 15.54
C SER A 38 -23.91 23.85 15.66
N ALA A 39 -22.71 24.44 15.65
CA ALA A 39 -21.52 23.69 15.98
C ALA A 39 -21.74 23.06 17.36
N SER A 40 -21.51 21.74 17.46
CA SER A 40 -21.44 21.08 18.75
C SER A 40 -20.42 21.81 19.63
N GLU A 41 -20.79 22.11 20.86
CA GLU A 41 -19.85 22.69 21.83
C GLU A 41 -18.85 21.59 22.19
N ILE A 42 -17.58 21.78 21.80
CA ILE A 42 -16.50 20.87 22.19
C ILE A 42 -16.29 21.03 23.70
N VAL A 43 -16.92 20.16 24.48
CA VAL A 43 -16.72 20.07 25.92
C VAL A 43 -15.37 19.42 26.17
N LEU A 44 -14.37 20.21 26.58
CA LEU A 44 -13.13 19.64 27.10
C LEU A 44 -13.37 19.09 28.51
N THR A 45 -13.50 17.77 28.60
CA THR A 45 -13.40 17.02 29.85
C THR A 45 -11.94 16.77 30.23
N ASP A 46 -11.69 16.34 31.46
CA ASP A 46 -10.42 15.72 31.80
C ASP A 46 -10.26 14.40 31.00
N PRO A 47 -9.02 13.95 30.68
CA PRO A 47 -8.80 12.71 29.93
C PRO A 47 -9.44 11.50 30.61
N ILE A 48 -10.27 10.77 29.87
CA ILE A 48 -11.00 9.60 30.34
C ILE A 48 -10.14 8.34 30.10
N GLU A 49 -9.87 7.56 31.14
CA GLU A 49 -9.11 6.32 31.05
C GLU A 49 -10.02 5.18 30.54
N VAL A 50 -9.96 4.88 29.25
CA VAL A 50 -10.78 3.81 28.64
C VAL A 50 -10.45 2.44 29.24
N VAL A 51 -9.15 2.11 29.41
CA VAL A 51 -8.72 0.81 29.95
C VAL A 51 -7.37 0.91 30.68
N GLN A 52 -7.31 0.42 31.93
CA GLN A 52 -6.10 0.45 32.76
C GLN A 52 -5.24 -0.81 32.59
N SER A 53 -4.63 -0.96 31.41
CA SER A 53 -3.83 -2.15 31.08
C SER A 53 -2.37 -2.06 31.55
N GLY A 54 -2.13 -2.36 32.83
CA GLY A 54 -0.77 -2.53 33.38
C GLY A 54 -0.07 -3.85 33.02
N VAL A 55 -0.80 -4.81 32.44
CA VAL A 55 -0.32 -6.18 32.13
C VAL A 55 -0.67 -6.67 30.72
N HIS A 56 -1.28 -5.82 29.89
CA HIS A 56 -1.74 -6.16 28.55
C HIS A 56 -1.31 -5.10 27.55
N ASN A 57 -1.07 -5.52 26.31
CA ASN A 57 -0.80 -4.65 25.17
C ASN A 57 -2.08 -4.44 24.38
N ASP A 58 -2.89 -3.46 24.80
CA ASP A 58 -4.12 -3.06 24.13
C ASP A 58 -3.79 -2.06 23.01
N ARG A 59 -4.26 -2.33 21.80
CA ARG A 59 -3.94 -1.55 20.59
C ARG A 59 -5.01 -1.66 19.52
N MET A 60 -4.90 -0.82 18.49
CA MET A 60 -5.86 -0.77 17.37
C MET A 60 -7.28 -0.54 17.91
N MET A 61 -7.46 0.57 18.64
CA MET A 61 -8.77 1.00 19.13
C MET A 61 -9.55 1.65 17.97
N SER A 62 -10.81 1.25 17.80
CA SER A 62 -11.81 2.03 17.04
C SER A 62 -13.02 2.29 17.94
N MET A 63 -13.80 3.33 17.66
CA MET A 63 -14.94 3.76 18.48
C MET A 63 -16.00 4.48 17.68
N ASP A 64 -17.26 4.33 18.09
CA ASP A 64 -18.42 5.06 17.57
C ASP A 64 -19.43 5.31 18.71
N ALA A 65 -20.51 6.06 18.48
CA ALA A 65 -21.47 6.46 19.50
C ALA A 65 -22.94 6.17 19.12
N ASP A 66 -23.74 5.79 20.11
CA ASP A 66 -25.17 5.51 19.94
C ASP A 66 -26.06 6.77 19.97
N SER A 67 -27.37 6.59 19.74
CA SER A 67 -28.38 7.66 19.75
C SER A 67 -28.50 8.39 21.11
N SER A 68 -28.05 7.77 22.19
CA SER A 68 -28.00 8.33 23.55
C SER A 68 -26.68 9.05 23.86
N GLY A 69 -25.68 8.95 22.97
CA GLY A 69 -24.34 9.48 23.11
C GLY A 69 -23.42 8.62 23.98
N ASN A 70 -23.79 7.36 24.25
CA ASN A 70 -22.88 6.39 24.85
C ASN A 70 -21.77 6.07 23.84
N VAL A 71 -20.55 5.84 24.32
CA VAL A 71 -19.38 5.56 23.48
C VAL A 71 -19.07 4.07 23.52
N HIS A 72 -19.04 3.47 22.33
CA HIS A 72 -18.71 2.07 22.10
C HIS A 72 -17.27 2.00 21.64
N VAL A 73 -16.42 1.22 22.32
CA VAL A 73 -14.99 1.10 22.00
C VAL A 73 -14.64 -0.36 21.79
N VAL A 74 -13.97 -0.65 20.68
CA VAL A 74 -13.41 -1.97 20.38
C VAL A 74 -11.90 -1.90 20.23
N TRP A 75 -11.18 -2.93 20.67
CA TRP A 75 -9.71 -2.99 20.53
C TRP A 75 -9.15 -4.40 20.56
N SER A 76 -7.94 -4.54 20.03
CA SER A 76 -7.18 -5.79 20.05
C SER A 76 -6.31 -5.88 21.30
N ARG A 77 -6.51 -6.92 22.12
CA ARG A 77 -5.71 -7.20 23.32
C ARG A 77 -4.63 -8.22 23.03
N ASN A 78 -3.38 -7.82 23.21
CA ASN A 78 -2.18 -8.62 22.92
C ASN A 78 -2.08 -9.13 21.47
N THR A 79 -2.88 -8.60 20.52
CA THR A 79 -3.12 -9.19 19.18
C THR A 79 -3.54 -10.66 19.20
N ASN A 80 -4.36 -11.02 20.17
CA ASN A 80 -5.05 -12.31 20.19
C ASN A 80 -6.55 -12.09 19.93
N HIS A 81 -7.27 -11.58 20.93
CA HIS A 81 -8.72 -11.44 20.92
C HIS A 81 -9.18 -9.99 20.81
N LEU A 82 -10.41 -9.83 20.33
CA LEU A 82 -11.11 -8.54 20.28
C LEU A 82 -11.90 -8.32 21.58
N TYR A 83 -11.84 -7.09 22.08
CA TYR A 83 -12.55 -6.66 23.29
C TYR A 83 -13.42 -5.45 22.98
N TYR A 84 -14.50 -5.32 23.76
CA TYR A 84 -15.52 -4.29 23.71
C TYR A 84 -15.68 -3.63 25.08
N LYS A 85 -16.06 -2.35 25.08
CA LYS A 85 -16.47 -1.58 26.27
C LYS A 85 -17.53 -0.54 25.87
N MET A 86 -18.48 -0.29 26.76
CA MET A 86 -19.48 0.78 26.61
C MET A 86 -19.34 1.79 27.75
N LEU A 87 -19.29 3.07 27.41
CA LEU A 87 -19.21 4.19 28.34
C LEU A 87 -20.43 5.11 28.19
N ASP A 88 -20.91 5.73 29.26
CA ASP A 88 -21.91 6.79 29.18
C ASP A 88 -21.32 8.09 28.58
N PRO A 89 -22.13 9.11 28.24
CA PRO A 89 -21.63 10.37 27.67
C PRO A 89 -20.70 11.19 28.60
N ARG A 90 -20.43 10.71 29.83
CA ARG A 90 -19.53 11.31 30.82
C ARG A 90 -18.26 10.47 31.05
N GLY A 91 -18.18 9.29 30.44
CA GLY A 91 -17.06 8.35 30.60
C GLY A 91 -17.24 7.31 31.70
N GLU A 92 -18.40 7.25 32.36
CA GLU A 92 -18.68 6.18 33.35
C GLU A 92 -18.91 4.86 32.61
N THR A 93 -18.42 3.74 33.15
CA THR A 93 -18.54 2.44 32.48
C THR A 93 -19.95 1.88 32.62
N LEU A 94 -20.58 1.56 31.48
CA LEU A 94 -21.87 0.85 31.40
C LEU A 94 -21.67 -0.65 31.21
N ILE A 95 -20.75 -1.03 30.31
CA ILE A 95 -20.31 -2.42 30.11
C ILE A 95 -18.78 -2.41 30.13
N ALA A 96 -18.18 -3.15 31.05
CA ALA A 96 -16.73 -3.25 31.21
C ALA A 96 -16.08 -4.17 30.15
N GLU A 97 -14.75 -4.34 30.23
CA GLU A 97 -13.93 -4.98 29.18
C GLU A 97 -14.36 -6.42 28.87
N THR A 98 -15.20 -6.58 27.86
CA THR A 98 -15.82 -7.84 27.46
C THR A 98 -15.11 -8.39 26.23
N GLN A 99 -14.67 -9.65 26.24
CA GLN A 99 -14.17 -10.29 25.02
C GLN A 99 -15.37 -10.57 24.10
N ILE A 100 -15.26 -10.21 22.82
CA ILE A 100 -16.34 -10.34 21.80
C ILE A 100 -15.91 -11.13 20.55
N SER A 101 -14.66 -11.60 20.49
CA SER A 101 -14.25 -12.58 19.48
C SER A 101 -14.36 -13.99 20.03
N ASP A 102 -14.69 -14.94 19.16
CA ASP A 102 -14.89 -16.35 19.47
C ASP A 102 -13.80 -17.01 20.36
N PRO A 103 -14.13 -18.09 21.10
CA PRO A 103 -13.16 -18.87 21.84
C PRO A 103 -12.24 -19.67 20.92
N GLY A 104 -10.98 -19.23 20.77
CA GLY A 104 -10.03 -19.91 19.90
C GLY A 104 -8.63 -19.33 19.91
N ALA A 105 -7.81 -19.79 18.97
CA ALA A 105 -6.53 -19.16 18.67
C ALA A 105 -6.74 -18.10 17.59
N HIS A 106 -6.97 -16.86 18.00
CA HIS A 106 -7.18 -15.72 17.10
C HIS A 106 -5.97 -14.80 17.09
N ARG A 107 -5.87 -13.97 16.05
CA ARG A 107 -5.05 -12.76 16.03
C ARG A 107 -5.87 -11.64 15.41
N ALA A 108 -6.71 -10.99 16.22
CA ALA A 108 -7.48 -9.83 15.82
C ALA A 108 -6.58 -8.62 15.52
N TRP A 109 -6.66 -8.06 14.32
CA TRP A 109 -5.95 -6.88 13.83
C TRP A 109 -6.93 -5.94 13.13
N HIS A 110 -6.65 -4.64 13.21
CA HIS A 110 -7.37 -3.57 12.52
C HIS A 110 -8.90 -3.73 12.61
N PRO A 111 -9.46 -3.68 13.84
CA PRO A 111 -10.90 -3.67 14.00
C PRO A 111 -11.48 -2.30 13.64
N ASP A 112 -12.69 -2.32 13.13
CA ASP A 112 -13.50 -1.14 12.88
C ASP A 112 -14.95 -1.36 13.34
N ILE A 113 -15.68 -0.28 13.63
CA ILE A 113 -16.95 -0.30 14.36
C ILE A 113 -17.92 0.75 13.82
N ARG A 114 -19.20 0.38 13.72
CA ARG A 114 -20.29 1.28 13.41
C ARG A 114 -21.53 0.98 14.27
N VAL A 115 -22.14 2.00 14.86
CA VAL A 115 -23.43 1.87 15.58
C VAL A 115 -24.58 2.25 14.64
N ASP A 116 -25.56 1.35 14.49
CA ASP A 116 -26.67 1.56 13.57
C ASP A 116 -27.82 2.40 14.16
N ASN A 117 -28.90 2.58 13.40
CA ASN A 117 -30.02 3.42 13.80
C ASN A 117 -30.90 2.80 14.92
N ASP A 118 -30.70 1.53 15.25
CA ASP A 118 -31.37 0.80 16.34
C ASP A 118 -30.45 0.62 17.57
N ASP A 119 -29.32 1.34 17.62
CA ASP A 119 -28.27 1.29 18.65
C ASP A 119 -27.55 -0.09 18.75
N MET A 120 -27.59 -0.91 17.69
CA MET A 120 -26.78 -2.14 17.59
C MET A 120 -25.38 -1.85 17.04
N VAL A 121 -24.40 -2.66 17.46
CA VAL A 121 -22.98 -2.39 17.21
C VAL A 121 -22.41 -3.40 16.20
N HIS A 122 -22.16 -2.92 14.99
CA HIS A 122 -21.50 -3.66 13.92
C HIS A 122 -19.99 -3.59 14.11
N VAL A 123 -19.30 -4.72 14.08
CA VAL A 123 -17.84 -4.77 14.28
C VAL A 123 -17.19 -5.68 13.24
N VAL A 124 -16.16 -5.18 12.56
CA VAL A 124 -15.38 -5.92 11.57
C VAL A 124 -13.90 -5.94 11.96
N TRP A 125 -13.15 -7.01 11.67
CA TRP A 125 -11.70 -7.08 11.91
C TRP A 125 -11.01 -8.11 11.02
N THR A 126 -9.68 -8.10 11.02
CA THR A 126 -8.86 -9.15 10.38
C THR A 126 -8.39 -10.17 11.41
N ASP A 127 -8.67 -11.46 11.21
CA ASP A 127 -8.01 -12.54 11.96
C ASP A 127 -6.79 -13.08 11.20
N LYS A 128 -5.60 -12.93 11.80
CA LYS A 128 -4.29 -13.33 11.25
C LYS A 128 -3.72 -14.61 11.87
N ALA A 129 -4.53 -15.41 12.57
CA ALA A 129 -4.06 -16.63 13.22
C ALA A 129 -3.69 -17.77 12.27
N SER A 130 -4.32 -17.82 11.10
CA SER A 130 -4.10 -18.87 10.09
C SER A 130 -4.04 -18.27 8.68
N GLN A 131 -4.86 -18.75 7.74
CA GLN A 131 -5.21 -17.96 6.56
C GLN A 131 -5.89 -16.68 7.05
N TYR A 132 -5.53 -15.52 6.49
CA TYR A 132 -6.07 -14.25 6.97
C TYR A 132 -7.55 -14.16 6.60
N LYS A 133 -8.42 -13.80 7.54
CA LYS A 133 -9.86 -13.68 7.31
C LYS A 133 -10.32 -12.28 7.64
N ILE A 134 -11.29 -11.77 6.87
CA ILE A 134 -12.13 -10.67 7.37
C ILE A 134 -13.30 -11.32 8.12
N MET A 135 -13.50 -10.88 9.35
CA MET A 135 -14.49 -11.38 10.31
C MET A 135 -15.46 -10.25 10.68
N TYR A 136 -16.71 -10.61 10.99
CA TYR A 136 -17.76 -9.66 11.35
C TYR A 136 -18.64 -10.22 12.48
N THR A 137 -19.02 -9.36 13.42
CA THR A 137 -20.05 -9.64 14.44
C THR A 137 -20.99 -8.44 14.61
N LEU A 138 -22.16 -8.71 15.18
CA LEU A 138 -23.19 -7.73 15.51
C LEU A 138 -23.55 -7.89 16.98
N LEU A 139 -23.42 -6.84 17.77
CA LEU A 139 -23.76 -6.83 19.20
C LEU A 139 -25.04 -6.04 19.44
N ASP A 140 -25.84 -6.48 20.41
CA ASP A 140 -26.96 -5.73 20.99
C ASP A 140 -26.64 -5.43 22.48
N PRO A 141 -26.11 -4.23 22.79
CA PRO A 141 -25.78 -3.83 24.16
C PRO A 141 -27.01 -3.68 25.08
N SER A 142 -28.24 -3.73 24.55
CA SER A 142 -29.47 -3.68 25.36
C SER A 142 -29.86 -5.02 25.98
N LEU A 143 -29.19 -6.12 25.58
CA LEU A 143 -29.33 -7.44 26.18
C LEU A 143 -28.59 -7.59 27.52
N ASP A 144 -27.67 -6.67 27.80
CA ASP A 144 -26.96 -6.54 29.08
C ASP A 144 -27.74 -5.61 30.04
N ASP A 145 -27.53 -5.73 31.36
CA ASP A 145 -28.19 -4.85 32.33
C ASP A 145 -27.45 -3.52 32.56
N GLN A 146 -26.30 -3.34 31.91
CA GLN A 146 -25.47 -2.14 31.89
C GLN A 146 -25.07 -1.67 33.29
N SER A 147 -24.82 -2.62 34.20
CA SER A 147 -24.50 -2.33 35.62
C SER A 147 -23.09 -1.80 35.85
N GLY A 148 -22.25 -1.75 34.81
CA GLY A 148 -20.84 -1.34 34.85
C GLY A 148 -19.85 -2.50 35.05
N ASP A 149 -20.31 -3.75 35.07
CA ASP A 149 -19.47 -4.95 35.06
C ASP A 149 -19.28 -5.51 33.63
N ALA A 150 -18.51 -6.60 33.51
CA ALA A 150 -18.18 -7.19 32.21
C ALA A 150 -19.23 -8.22 31.81
N SER A 151 -19.70 -8.13 30.57
CA SER A 151 -20.70 -9.04 30.01
C SER A 151 -20.06 -10.32 29.46
N LEU A 152 -20.82 -11.06 28.65
CA LEU A 152 -20.35 -12.20 27.87
C LEU A 152 -20.69 -12.00 26.40
N ASP A 153 -19.77 -12.39 25.52
CA ASP A 153 -20.00 -12.49 24.07
C ASP A 153 -21.34 -13.16 23.73
N SER A 154 -21.60 -14.33 24.30
CA SER A 154 -22.87 -15.08 24.11
C SER A 154 -24.15 -14.38 24.61
N VAL A 155 -24.03 -13.24 25.29
CA VAL A 155 -25.16 -12.37 25.70
C VAL A 155 -25.31 -11.23 24.71
N LEU A 156 -24.22 -10.56 24.35
CA LEU A 156 -24.22 -9.40 23.46
C LEU A 156 -24.42 -9.77 21.98
N SER A 157 -23.74 -10.81 21.49
CA SER A 157 -23.64 -11.12 20.06
C SER A 157 -24.96 -11.64 19.49
N VAL A 158 -25.58 -10.84 18.61
CA VAL A 158 -26.81 -11.15 17.86
C VAL A 158 -26.58 -12.33 16.93
N ILE A 159 -25.40 -12.41 16.32
CA ILE A 159 -24.99 -13.55 15.48
C ILE A 159 -24.23 -14.54 16.40
N PRO A 160 -24.60 -15.84 16.50
CA PRO A 160 -24.05 -16.72 17.53
C PRO A 160 -22.59 -17.19 17.37
N ASP A 161 -22.03 -17.05 16.17
CA ASP A 161 -20.63 -17.38 15.82
C ASP A 161 -20.09 -16.23 14.94
N ASP A 162 -18.80 -15.90 15.02
CA ASP A 162 -18.20 -14.81 14.22
C ASP A 162 -18.29 -15.10 12.70
N TYR A 163 -18.87 -14.18 11.92
CA TYR A 163 -19.12 -14.41 10.49
C TYR A 163 -17.85 -14.19 9.63
N GLU A 164 -17.47 -15.21 8.83
CA GLU A 164 -16.39 -15.10 7.86
C GLU A 164 -16.82 -14.30 6.61
N VAL A 165 -16.56 -13.00 6.59
CA VAL A 165 -16.82 -12.08 5.46
C VAL A 165 -16.03 -12.50 4.21
N ALA A 166 -14.75 -12.84 4.40
CA ALA A 166 -13.85 -13.27 3.33
C ALA A 166 -12.74 -14.22 3.82
N ASN A 167 -12.58 -15.36 3.14
CA ASN A 167 -11.60 -16.40 3.44
C ASN A 167 -11.11 -17.12 2.16
N ASN A 168 -10.23 -16.45 1.42
CA ASN A 168 -9.57 -16.97 0.21
C ASN A 168 -8.08 -17.26 0.47
N PRO A 169 -7.34 -17.92 -0.45
CA PRO A 169 -5.87 -17.89 -0.46
C PRO A 169 -5.31 -16.45 -0.42
N GLN A 170 -4.04 -16.28 -0.08
CA GLN A 170 -3.35 -14.97 0.05
C GLN A 170 -3.92 -14.02 1.13
N ASN A 171 -3.19 -12.95 1.41
CA ASN A 171 -3.43 -12.08 2.56
C ASN A 171 -4.54 -11.05 2.28
N ARG A 172 -5.29 -10.71 3.33
CA ARG A 172 -6.26 -9.63 3.40
C ARG A 172 -6.18 -8.90 4.72
N ASP A 173 -6.49 -7.61 4.72
CA ASP A 173 -6.30 -6.75 5.88
C ASP A 173 -7.18 -5.50 5.79
N TRP A 174 -7.09 -4.63 6.81
CA TRP A 174 -7.69 -3.28 6.85
C TRP A 174 -9.16 -3.23 6.38
N PRO A 175 -10.07 -3.95 7.05
CA PRO A 175 -11.48 -3.78 6.81
C PRO A 175 -11.98 -2.46 7.39
N ALA A 176 -12.98 -1.87 6.73
CA ALA A 176 -13.78 -0.75 7.25
C ALA A 176 -15.26 -1.03 6.99
N ILE A 177 -16.14 -0.48 7.84
CA ILE A 177 -17.57 -0.78 7.85
C ILE A 177 -18.43 0.48 8.03
N ASP A 178 -19.53 0.56 7.28
CA ASP A 178 -20.63 1.50 7.54
C ASP A 178 -21.97 0.83 7.18
N VAL A 179 -23.10 1.43 7.55
CA VAL A 179 -24.45 0.87 7.42
C VAL A 179 -25.38 1.76 6.59
N ASP A 180 -26.29 1.17 5.84
CA ASP A 180 -27.36 1.91 5.14
C ASP A 180 -28.54 2.29 6.04
N SER A 181 -29.54 2.97 5.47
CA SER A 181 -30.77 3.36 6.18
C SER A 181 -31.69 2.19 6.56
N GLU A 182 -31.39 0.97 6.12
CA GLU A 182 -32.02 -0.29 6.54
C GLU A 182 -31.15 -1.07 7.56
N ASN A 183 -30.07 -0.47 8.07
CA ASN A 183 -29.08 -1.05 8.99
C ASN A 183 -28.29 -2.24 8.40
N ASN A 184 -28.19 -2.35 7.07
CA ASN A 184 -27.39 -3.38 6.41
C ASN A 184 -25.90 -3.00 6.39
N PRO A 185 -24.97 -3.87 6.85
CA PRO A 185 -23.54 -3.59 6.79
C PRO A 185 -22.96 -3.65 5.36
N HIS A 186 -22.23 -2.58 5.03
CA HIS A 186 -21.35 -2.47 3.89
C HIS A 186 -19.90 -2.57 4.35
N ILE A 187 -19.17 -3.56 3.85
CA ILE A 187 -17.78 -3.84 4.27
C ILE A 187 -16.83 -3.71 3.08
N VAL A 188 -15.74 -2.98 3.29
CA VAL A 188 -14.59 -2.88 2.37
C VAL A 188 -13.36 -3.46 3.01
N TRP A 189 -12.41 -3.98 2.21
CA TRP A 189 -11.11 -4.46 2.71
C TRP A 189 -10.07 -4.48 1.58
N GLU A 190 -8.78 -4.58 1.94
CA GLU A 190 -7.73 -4.92 0.97
C GLU A 190 -7.52 -6.45 0.91
N ASP A 191 -7.40 -6.99 -0.30
CA ASP A 191 -7.14 -8.42 -0.54
C ASP A 191 -6.09 -8.56 -1.66
N SER A 192 -5.07 -9.38 -1.43
CA SER A 192 -4.11 -9.75 -2.49
C SER A 192 -4.69 -10.77 -3.47
N PHE A 193 -5.74 -11.51 -3.06
CA PHE A 193 -6.34 -12.58 -3.84
C PHE A 193 -7.05 -12.06 -5.09
N GLU A 194 -6.57 -12.46 -6.27
CA GLU A 194 -7.31 -12.28 -7.53
C GLU A 194 -7.29 -13.59 -8.35
N PRO A 195 -8.44 -14.22 -8.65
CA PRO A 195 -8.51 -15.55 -9.27
C PRO A 195 -7.84 -15.71 -10.64
N LEU A 196 -7.64 -14.63 -11.39
CA LEU A 196 -7.00 -14.62 -12.71
C LEU A 196 -5.51 -14.25 -12.67
N GLU A 197 -4.96 -13.95 -11.48
CA GLU A 197 -3.60 -13.50 -11.22
C GLU A 197 -3.14 -12.27 -12.04
N LEU A 198 -4.08 -11.48 -12.58
CA LEU A 198 -3.81 -10.36 -13.50
C LEU A 198 -3.04 -9.20 -12.87
N TYR A 199 -3.14 -9.07 -11.54
CA TYR A 199 -2.46 -8.03 -10.77
C TYR A 199 -1.28 -8.56 -9.95
N TYR A 200 -0.78 -9.76 -10.27
CA TYR A 200 0.47 -10.32 -9.70
C TYR A 200 0.50 -10.33 -8.16
N GLN A 201 -0.64 -10.64 -7.52
CA GLN A 201 -0.81 -10.67 -6.06
C GLN A 201 -0.60 -9.31 -5.36
N GLN A 202 -0.72 -8.19 -6.09
CA GLN A 202 -0.81 -6.85 -5.50
C GLN A 202 -2.19 -6.64 -4.85
N SER A 203 -2.21 -6.14 -3.61
CA SER A 203 -3.43 -5.76 -2.88
C SER A 203 -4.39 -4.93 -3.75
N GLN A 204 -5.65 -5.37 -3.79
CA GLN A 204 -6.77 -4.71 -4.43
C GLN A 204 -7.87 -4.41 -3.41
N ILE A 205 -8.76 -3.46 -3.71
CA ILE A 205 -9.90 -3.15 -2.84
C ILE A 205 -11.11 -3.99 -3.23
N TYR A 206 -11.69 -4.64 -2.24
CA TYR A 206 -12.90 -5.44 -2.34
C TYR A 206 -14.03 -4.83 -1.53
N TYR A 207 -15.26 -5.19 -1.90
CA TYR A 207 -16.49 -4.76 -1.25
C TYR A 207 -17.50 -5.91 -1.14
N LYS A 208 -18.27 -5.92 -0.06
CA LYS A 208 -19.38 -6.85 0.22
C LYS A 208 -20.51 -6.09 0.92
N MET A 209 -21.75 -6.43 0.59
CA MET A 209 -22.95 -5.98 1.29
C MET A 209 -23.68 -7.18 1.86
N MET A 210 -24.15 -7.07 3.10
CA MET A 210 -24.87 -8.13 3.79
C MET A 210 -26.10 -7.55 4.48
N SER A 211 -27.13 -8.35 4.67
CA SER A 211 -28.31 -8.04 5.50
C SER A 211 -28.40 -9.05 6.64
N ILE A 212 -29.15 -8.72 7.70
CA ILE A 212 -29.25 -9.56 8.91
C ILE A 212 -30.69 -10.05 9.10
N ASP A 213 -30.89 -11.38 9.10
CA ASP A 213 -32.14 -11.95 9.60
C ASP A 213 -32.06 -12.04 11.12
N HIS A 214 -32.59 -11.02 11.81
CA HIS A 214 -32.62 -10.96 13.27
C HIS A 214 -33.45 -12.08 13.93
N VAL A 215 -34.38 -12.71 13.19
CA VAL A 215 -35.23 -13.80 13.70
C VAL A 215 -34.49 -15.14 13.62
N ALA A 216 -33.81 -15.40 12.51
CA ALA A 216 -32.97 -16.58 12.33
C ALA A 216 -31.55 -16.41 12.92
N ARG A 217 -31.17 -15.19 13.29
CA ARG A 217 -29.85 -14.77 13.81
C ARG A 217 -28.71 -15.16 12.85
N MET A 218 -28.87 -14.81 11.58
CA MET A 218 -27.94 -15.17 10.51
C MET A 218 -27.71 -14.02 9.52
N VAL A 219 -26.53 -14.02 8.92
CA VAL A 219 -26.13 -13.11 7.85
C VAL A 219 -26.64 -13.62 6.50
N ILE A 220 -27.16 -12.72 5.68
CA ILE A 220 -27.54 -12.93 4.28
C ILE A 220 -26.60 -12.08 3.42
N VAL A 221 -26.03 -12.65 2.35
CA VAL A 221 -25.14 -11.91 1.44
C VAL A 221 -25.97 -11.31 0.31
N GLU A 222 -26.08 -9.98 0.27
CA GLU A 222 -26.80 -9.24 -0.78
C GLU A 222 -25.89 -8.98 -1.99
N ILE A 223 -24.62 -8.60 -1.72
CA ILE A 223 -23.58 -8.42 -2.74
C ILE A 223 -22.34 -9.17 -2.27
N ASP A 224 -21.97 -10.25 -2.96
CA ASP A 224 -20.77 -11.02 -2.65
C ASP A 224 -19.48 -10.28 -3.09
N SER A 225 -18.33 -10.76 -2.61
CA SER A 225 -17.02 -10.10 -2.73
C SER A 225 -16.70 -9.60 -4.14
N THR A 226 -16.81 -8.28 -4.32
CA THR A 226 -16.69 -7.59 -5.60
C THR A 226 -15.41 -6.77 -5.64
N LEU A 227 -14.57 -7.01 -6.66
CA LEU A 227 -13.35 -6.25 -6.92
C LEU A 227 -13.68 -4.84 -7.43
N LEU A 228 -13.22 -3.80 -6.72
CA LEU A 228 -13.43 -2.40 -7.10
C LEU A 228 -12.29 -1.82 -7.95
N THR A 229 -11.07 -2.36 -7.84
CA THR A 229 -9.86 -1.80 -8.47
C THR A 229 -9.24 -2.74 -9.51
N PRO A 230 -9.79 -2.86 -10.74
CA PRO A 230 -9.25 -3.76 -11.76
C PRO A 230 -8.03 -3.16 -12.52
N ILE A 231 -7.03 -2.62 -11.80
CA ILE A 231 -5.85 -1.94 -12.38
C ILE A 231 -4.61 -2.15 -11.50
N LEU A 232 -3.44 -2.35 -12.14
CA LEU A 232 -2.12 -2.43 -11.48
C LEU A 232 -1.76 -1.22 -10.61
N GLY A 233 -0.85 -1.45 -9.65
CA GLY A 233 -0.35 -0.47 -8.70
C GLY A 233 -0.92 -0.71 -7.31
N GLN A 234 -0.15 -0.40 -6.25
CA GLN A 234 -0.57 -0.68 -4.88
C GLN A 234 -1.89 0.04 -4.54
N LYS A 235 -2.72 -0.67 -3.78
CA LYS A 235 -3.95 -0.20 -3.14
C LYS A 235 -3.91 -0.65 -1.69
N GLY A 236 -4.49 0.12 -0.78
CA GLY A 236 -4.61 -0.30 0.61
C GLY A 236 -5.38 0.69 1.46
N HIS A 237 -5.51 0.36 2.74
CA HIS A 237 -6.18 1.19 3.76
C HIS A 237 -7.51 1.79 3.28
N PRO A 238 -8.47 0.97 2.78
CA PRO A 238 -9.74 1.49 2.33
C PRO A 238 -10.58 2.00 3.51
N ASP A 239 -11.45 2.96 3.23
CA ASP A 239 -12.42 3.53 4.16
C ASP A 239 -13.75 3.75 3.43
N ILE A 240 -14.87 3.69 4.15
CA ILE A 240 -16.23 3.67 3.61
C ILE A 240 -17.14 4.63 4.36
N ALA A 241 -18.03 5.30 3.62
CA ALA A 241 -19.15 6.06 4.19
C ALA A 241 -20.40 5.88 3.33
N VAL A 242 -21.55 5.71 3.96
CA VAL A 242 -22.87 5.63 3.33
C VAL A 242 -23.64 6.91 3.64
N ASP A 243 -24.13 7.59 2.61
CA ASP A 243 -24.88 8.84 2.79
C ASP A 243 -26.36 8.60 3.13
N VAL A 244 -27.06 9.68 3.53
CA VAL A 244 -28.49 9.70 3.87
C VAL A 244 -29.46 9.27 2.74
N ASN A 245 -28.95 8.95 1.55
CA ASN A 245 -29.70 8.41 0.41
C ASN A 245 -29.16 7.02 -0.03
N ASP A 246 -28.43 6.34 0.88
CA ASP A 246 -27.79 5.04 0.69
C ASP A 246 -26.71 5.02 -0.40
N PHE A 247 -26.09 6.18 -0.71
CA PHE A 247 -24.94 6.22 -1.61
C PHE A 247 -23.63 5.87 -0.90
N VAL A 248 -23.19 4.64 -1.12
CA VAL A 248 -21.86 4.15 -0.72
C VAL A 248 -20.75 4.95 -1.41
N GLN A 249 -19.89 5.60 -0.61
CA GLN A 249 -18.62 6.21 -1.01
C GLN A 249 -17.48 5.39 -0.42
N ILE A 250 -16.45 5.10 -1.22
CA ILE A 250 -15.27 4.33 -0.79
C ILE A 250 -14.03 5.08 -1.24
N VAL A 251 -13.08 5.24 -0.33
CA VAL A 251 -11.76 5.84 -0.57
C VAL A 251 -10.67 4.84 -0.20
N TRP A 252 -9.46 5.00 -0.75
CA TRP A 252 -8.33 4.11 -0.54
C TRP A 252 -7.01 4.78 -0.93
N ASP A 253 -5.89 4.29 -0.41
CA ASP A 253 -4.55 4.68 -0.86
C ASP A 253 -4.30 4.19 -2.28
N ASP A 254 -3.84 5.04 -3.19
CA ASP A 254 -3.66 4.67 -4.60
C ASP A 254 -2.36 5.24 -5.20
N THR A 255 -1.58 4.38 -5.86
CA THR A 255 -0.37 4.79 -6.59
C THR A 255 -0.65 5.43 -7.97
N ARG A 256 -1.88 5.43 -8.48
CA ARG A 256 -2.24 6.08 -9.76
C ARG A 256 -2.00 7.59 -9.69
N GLY A 257 -1.41 8.15 -10.75
CA GLY A 257 -0.92 9.53 -10.76
C GLY A 257 0.38 9.74 -9.97
N GLY A 258 0.83 8.74 -9.21
CA GLY A 258 2.10 8.72 -8.52
C GLY A 258 3.30 8.73 -9.46
N GLN A 259 4.45 9.11 -8.90
CA GLN A 259 5.74 9.09 -9.56
C GLN A 259 6.61 8.00 -8.92
N VAL A 260 7.30 7.20 -9.73
CA VAL A 260 8.27 6.20 -9.26
C VAL A 260 9.59 6.41 -9.99
N GLU A 261 10.70 6.36 -9.26
CA GLU A 261 12.05 6.39 -9.83
C GLU A 261 12.79 5.11 -9.46
N MET A 262 13.36 4.45 -10.47
CA MET A 262 14.07 3.17 -10.36
C MET A 262 15.56 3.37 -10.61
N VAL A 263 16.38 3.17 -9.57
CA VAL A 263 17.84 3.06 -9.71
C VAL A 263 18.19 1.58 -9.75
N VAL A 264 18.82 1.13 -10.82
CA VAL A 264 19.06 -0.30 -11.08
C VAL A 264 20.56 -0.57 -11.18
N PRO A 265 21.27 -0.87 -10.07
CA PRO A 265 22.65 -1.35 -10.13
C PRO A 265 22.70 -2.78 -10.68
N ILE A 266 23.44 -2.98 -11.76
CA ILE A 266 23.50 -4.26 -12.48
C ILE A 266 24.93 -4.74 -12.50
N ASP A 267 25.10 -5.98 -12.04
CA ASP A 267 26.34 -6.74 -12.13
C ASP A 267 26.77 -6.93 -13.60
N THR A 268 28.06 -6.67 -13.89
CA THR A 268 28.64 -6.78 -15.24
C THR A 268 29.71 -7.86 -15.35
N SER A 269 29.71 -8.81 -14.40
CA SER A 269 30.57 -9.98 -14.40
C SER A 269 30.32 -10.88 -15.62
N GLY A 270 31.21 -11.85 -15.82
CA GLY A 270 31.12 -12.79 -16.94
C GLY A 270 29.95 -13.79 -16.86
N SER A 271 29.33 -13.97 -15.69
CA SER A 271 28.18 -14.88 -15.51
C SER A 271 26.89 -14.29 -16.08
N MET A 272 26.65 -12.99 -15.86
CA MET A 272 25.42 -12.23 -16.18
C MET A 272 25.10 -12.06 -17.68
N ASN A 273 25.72 -12.81 -18.59
CA ASN A 273 25.57 -12.62 -20.03
C ASN A 273 24.15 -12.93 -20.56
N ALA A 274 23.41 -13.84 -19.93
CA ALA A 274 22.04 -14.15 -20.33
C ALA A 274 21.09 -13.03 -19.86
N GLU A 275 21.24 -12.62 -18.61
CA GLU A 275 20.43 -11.63 -17.95
C GLU A 275 20.63 -10.25 -18.56
N TRP A 276 21.83 -9.92 -19.04
CA TRP A 276 22.06 -8.71 -19.84
C TRP A 276 21.37 -8.72 -21.22
N ALA A 277 21.03 -9.89 -21.77
CA ALA A 277 20.20 -9.98 -22.99
C ALA A 277 18.72 -9.67 -22.70
N ASP A 278 18.27 -10.00 -21.49
CA ASP A 278 16.87 -9.93 -21.08
C ASP A 278 16.52 -8.72 -20.21
N MET A 279 17.51 -8.09 -19.59
CA MET A 279 17.44 -6.88 -18.75
C MET A 279 16.50 -5.82 -19.33
N CYS A 280 16.72 -5.47 -20.58
CA CYS A 280 15.98 -4.41 -21.24
C CYS A 280 14.60 -4.87 -21.74
N ALA A 281 14.36 -6.18 -21.91
CA ALA A 281 13.01 -6.70 -22.06
C ALA A 281 12.23 -6.55 -20.74
N VAL A 282 12.86 -6.81 -19.58
CA VAL A 282 12.25 -6.60 -18.25
C VAL A 282 11.85 -5.14 -18.05
N PHE A 283 12.72 -4.18 -18.33
CA PHE A 283 12.40 -2.76 -18.09
C PHE A 283 11.55 -2.11 -19.19
N TYR A 284 11.90 -2.31 -20.46
CA TYR A 284 11.32 -1.55 -21.58
C TYR A 284 10.38 -2.35 -22.48
N GLY A 285 10.29 -3.66 -22.27
CA GLY A 285 9.51 -4.58 -23.09
C GLY A 285 10.28 -5.07 -24.31
N GLY A 286 9.83 -6.19 -24.87
CA GLY A 286 10.49 -6.86 -25.99
C GLY A 286 10.35 -8.37 -25.92
N ASN A 287 11.12 -9.07 -26.75
CA ASN A 287 11.26 -10.51 -26.63
C ASN A 287 12.46 -10.85 -25.75
N PHE A 288 12.32 -11.89 -24.92
CA PHE A 288 13.45 -12.50 -24.23
C PHE A 288 14.33 -13.30 -25.21
N ALA A 289 15.60 -13.51 -24.87
CA ALA A 289 16.59 -14.27 -25.63
C ALA A 289 16.26 -15.77 -25.64
N SER A 290 15.67 -16.29 -24.57
CA SER A 290 15.06 -17.62 -24.48
C SER A 290 13.79 -17.77 -25.32
N GLY A 291 13.13 -16.65 -25.62
CA GLY A 291 11.88 -16.56 -26.36
C GLY A 291 10.67 -16.19 -25.49
N GLY A 292 9.59 -15.76 -26.13
CA GLY A 292 8.45 -15.16 -25.45
C GLY A 292 8.56 -13.63 -25.38
N TYR A 293 7.42 -12.98 -25.20
CA TYR A 293 7.29 -11.51 -25.19
C TYR A 293 6.87 -11.02 -23.81
N PHE A 294 7.55 -10.00 -23.31
CA PHE A 294 7.14 -9.25 -22.13
C PHE A 294 6.91 -7.78 -22.51
N VAL A 295 5.89 -7.18 -21.90
CA VAL A 295 5.48 -5.79 -22.16
C VAL A 295 6.42 -4.78 -21.47
N GLY A 296 7.15 -5.20 -20.44
CA GLY A 296 8.11 -4.36 -19.71
C GLY A 296 7.49 -3.60 -18.54
N LEU A 297 8.25 -3.48 -17.45
CA LEU A 297 7.84 -2.79 -16.22
C LEU A 297 7.46 -1.33 -16.48
N LYS A 298 8.29 -0.59 -17.24
CA LYS A 298 8.05 0.83 -17.51
C LYS A 298 6.79 1.04 -18.38
N PRO A 299 6.57 0.33 -19.50
CA PRO A 299 5.31 0.40 -20.24
C PRO A 299 4.07 -0.02 -19.41
N MET A 300 4.16 -1.06 -18.59
CA MET A 300 3.05 -1.48 -17.71
C MET A 300 2.62 -0.38 -16.75
N LEU A 301 3.57 0.18 -16.00
CA LEU A 301 3.29 1.23 -15.00
C LEU A 301 2.82 2.54 -15.65
N VAL A 302 3.37 2.91 -16.81
CA VAL A 302 2.86 4.05 -17.61
C VAL A 302 1.42 3.81 -18.07
N SER A 303 1.07 2.59 -18.49
CA SER A 303 -0.31 2.22 -18.86
C SER A 303 -1.28 2.27 -17.68
N ALA A 304 -0.78 2.06 -16.46
CA ALA A 304 -1.50 2.23 -15.19
C ALA A 304 -1.57 3.69 -14.71
N ASN A 305 -1.25 4.67 -15.58
CA ASN A 305 -1.26 6.11 -15.28
C ASN A 305 -0.26 6.53 -14.17
N MET A 306 0.93 5.91 -14.14
CA MET A 306 2.05 6.35 -13.30
C MET A 306 3.13 7.06 -14.12
N SER A 307 3.83 8.03 -13.52
CA SER A 307 5.06 8.57 -14.11
C SER A 307 6.24 7.70 -13.69
N VAL A 308 6.97 7.14 -14.65
CA VAL A 308 8.09 6.22 -14.40
C VAL A 308 9.39 6.85 -14.87
N TYR A 309 10.32 6.96 -13.93
CA TYR A 309 11.71 7.38 -14.12
C TYR A 309 12.62 6.20 -13.83
N GLU A 310 13.72 6.06 -14.56
CA GLU A 310 14.68 4.98 -14.38
C GLU A 310 16.10 5.41 -14.75
N THR A 311 17.09 4.85 -14.06
CA THR A 311 18.47 4.82 -14.54
C THR A 311 19.07 3.46 -14.23
N LEU A 312 19.56 2.79 -15.27
CA LEU A 312 20.28 1.53 -15.16
C LEU A 312 21.78 1.83 -15.05
N TYR A 313 22.46 1.16 -14.13
CA TYR A 313 23.86 1.40 -13.81
C TYR A 313 24.67 0.11 -13.98
N ALA A 314 25.49 0.07 -15.03
CA ALA A 314 26.47 -0.98 -15.25
C ALA A 314 27.62 -0.80 -14.26
N LEU A 315 27.73 -1.69 -13.27
CA LEU A 315 28.82 -1.68 -12.30
C LEU A 315 30.17 -1.80 -13.00
N SER A 316 31.21 -1.16 -12.45
CA SER A 316 32.55 -1.08 -13.05
C SER A 316 32.64 -0.42 -14.44
N GLY A 317 31.53 -0.06 -15.11
CA GLY A 317 31.54 0.44 -16.48
C GLY A 317 32.02 -0.59 -17.52
N ASN A 318 31.95 -1.89 -17.22
CA ASN A 318 32.11 -2.94 -18.22
C ASN A 318 30.81 -3.09 -19.03
N TRP A 319 30.92 -3.37 -20.33
CA TRP A 319 29.78 -3.36 -21.25
C TRP A 319 29.60 -4.72 -21.94
N PRO A 320 28.80 -5.64 -21.37
CA PRO A 320 28.38 -6.86 -22.04
C PRO A 320 27.78 -6.55 -23.41
N ALA A 321 28.07 -7.36 -24.42
CA ALA A 321 27.67 -7.06 -25.81
C ALA A 321 26.15 -6.84 -25.95
N ALA A 322 25.35 -7.59 -25.17
CA ALA A 322 23.91 -7.47 -25.09
C ALA A 322 23.44 -6.07 -24.63
N ALA A 323 24.15 -5.44 -23.69
CA ALA A 323 23.84 -4.10 -23.17
C ALA A 323 23.83 -2.99 -24.24
N THR A 324 24.44 -3.25 -25.40
CA THR A 324 24.59 -2.26 -26.50
C THR A 324 23.61 -2.45 -27.66
N SER A 325 22.75 -3.48 -27.60
CA SER A 325 21.94 -3.92 -28.75
C SER A 325 20.55 -4.42 -28.35
N GLY A 326 19.74 -4.83 -29.33
CA GLY A 326 18.38 -5.34 -29.10
C GLY A 326 17.52 -4.35 -28.31
N ASN A 327 16.82 -4.84 -27.29
CA ASN A 327 15.97 -4.03 -26.41
C ASN A 327 16.77 -2.97 -25.61
N CYS A 328 18.10 -3.13 -25.46
CA CYS A 328 18.95 -2.18 -24.74
C CYS A 328 19.46 -1.00 -25.60
N ALA A 329 19.37 -1.08 -26.94
CA ALA A 329 20.07 -0.15 -27.84
C ALA A 329 19.72 1.34 -27.59
N ASP A 330 18.45 1.65 -27.36
CA ASP A 330 17.97 3.03 -27.14
C ASP A 330 18.33 3.52 -25.73
N ALA A 331 18.25 2.66 -24.72
CA ALA A 331 18.62 2.98 -23.35
C ALA A 331 20.15 3.20 -23.22
N TYR A 332 20.96 2.40 -23.92
CA TYR A 332 22.41 2.59 -24.01
C TYR A 332 22.78 3.93 -24.66
N GLN A 333 22.12 4.29 -25.76
CA GLN A 333 22.30 5.60 -26.40
C GLN A 333 21.88 6.76 -25.47
N THR A 334 20.74 6.62 -24.78
CA THR A 334 20.23 7.61 -23.81
C THR A 334 21.17 7.80 -22.62
N GLY A 335 21.83 6.74 -22.19
CA GLY A 335 22.89 6.76 -21.17
C GLY A 335 24.24 7.28 -21.68
N GLY A 336 24.33 7.74 -22.93
CA GLY A 336 25.56 8.29 -23.51
C GLY A 336 26.54 7.25 -24.06
N SER A 337 26.03 6.09 -24.49
CA SER A 337 26.78 5.02 -25.18
C SER A 337 28.05 4.60 -24.43
N GLY A 338 27.91 4.34 -23.13
CA GLY A 338 28.99 3.86 -22.27
C GLY A 338 30.08 4.89 -21.94
N SER A 339 29.79 6.19 -22.09
CA SER A 339 30.72 7.29 -21.80
C SER A 339 30.24 8.28 -20.73
N GLN A 340 29.15 7.96 -20.02
CA GLN A 340 28.60 8.82 -18.98
C GLN A 340 28.19 8.02 -17.75
N GLY A 341 28.63 8.49 -16.58
CA GLY A 341 28.16 8.05 -15.28
C GLY A 341 26.89 8.78 -14.79
N PRO A 342 26.67 8.84 -13.46
CA PRO A 342 25.50 9.47 -12.84
C PRO A 342 25.23 10.91 -13.28
N ARG A 343 23.93 11.28 -13.32
CA ARG A 343 23.46 12.59 -13.76
C ARG A 343 23.56 13.61 -12.61
N ASN A 344 24.01 14.83 -12.93
CA ASN A 344 24.02 15.97 -11.99
C ASN A 344 22.65 16.63 -11.79
N THR A 345 21.60 16.18 -12.51
CA THR A 345 20.22 16.65 -12.37
C THR A 345 19.25 15.45 -12.33
N PRO A 346 18.15 15.57 -11.57
CA PRO A 346 17.15 14.52 -11.51
C PRO A 346 16.35 14.37 -12.80
N LEU A 347 15.69 13.22 -12.94
CA LEU A 347 14.70 12.96 -13.99
C LEU A 347 13.39 13.69 -13.70
N GLY A 348 12.54 13.82 -14.71
CA GLY A 348 11.28 14.54 -14.57
C GLY A 348 10.40 14.55 -15.81
N PRO A 349 9.30 15.32 -15.80
CA PRO A 349 8.37 15.39 -16.92
C PRO A 349 9.05 15.82 -18.22
N GLY A 350 9.00 14.97 -19.25
CA GLY A 350 9.66 15.18 -20.55
C GLY A 350 11.12 14.68 -20.64
N ASP A 351 11.73 14.29 -19.52
CA ASP A 351 13.07 13.70 -19.42
C ASP A 351 12.99 12.52 -18.46
N SER A 352 12.29 11.47 -18.91
CA SER A 352 11.87 10.37 -18.05
C SER A 352 12.82 9.18 -18.04
N SER A 353 14.04 9.30 -18.59
CA SER A 353 15.00 8.20 -18.70
C SER A 353 16.43 8.70 -18.51
N GLY A 354 17.15 8.04 -17.60
CA GLY A 354 18.60 8.15 -17.50
C GLY A 354 19.33 7.29 -18.53
N GLY A 355 18.68 6.26 -19.07
CA GLY A 355 19.32 5.22 -19.88
C GLY A 355 20.24 4.30 -19.07
N ILE A 356 21.17 3.62 -19.76
CA ILE A 356 22.17 2.74 -19.14
C ILE A 356 23.51 3.48 -19.03
N ARG A 357 23.98 3.71 -17.79
CA ARG A 357 25.14 4.52 -17.44
C ARG A 357 26.20 3.67 -16.73
N GLU A 358 27.46 4.11 -16.75
CA GLU A 358 28.50 3.47 -15.93
C GLU A 358 28.32 3.85 -14.46
N LEU A 359 28.66 2.92 -13.55
CA LEU A 359 28.85 3.21 -12.13
C LEU A 359 30.24 2.73 -11.72
N THR A 360 31.16 3.69 -11.63
CA THR A 360 32.59 3.47 -11.39
C THR A 360 33.02 3.78 -9.96
N GLU A 361 32.09 4.22 -9.11
CA GLU A 361 32.33 4.51 -7.70
C GLU A 361 31.07 4.22 -6.88
N VAL A 362 31.22 3.55 -5.73
CA VAL A 362 30.13 3.15 -4.81
C VAL A 362 30.52 3.45 -3.37
N VAL A 363 29.64 3.17 -2.40
CA VAL A 363 29.92 3.42 -0.98
C VAL A 363 30.07 2.11 -0.21
N TYR A 364 31.23 1.91 0.40
CA TYR A 364 31.46 0.87 1.41
C TYR A 364 32.21 1.45 2.61
N ASN A 365 31.82 1.04 3.82
CA ASN A 365 32.39 1.53 5.08
C ASN A 365 32.38 3.06 5.24
N ASN A 366 31.31 3.70 4.75
CA ASN A 366 31.17 5.16 4.67
C ASN A 366 32.33 5.86 3.93
N GLN A 367 32.99 5.17 2.99
CA GLN A 367 34.02 5.72 2.10
C GLN A 367 33.62 5.44 0.65
N ALA A 368 34.18 6.21 -0.28
CA ALA A 368 34.08 5.94 -1.70
C ALA A 368 34.96 4.74 -2.08
N THR A 369 34.42 3.82 -2.88
CA THR A 369 35.09 2.62 -3.37
C THR A 369 35.03 2.62 -4.89
N ASN A 370 36.20 2.66 -5.53
CA ASN A 370 36.31 2.65 -6.99
C ASN A 370 36.05 1.25 -7.55
N LEU A 371 35.28 1.18 -8.63
CA LEU A 371 34.99 -0.03 -9.40
C LEU A 371 35.75 0.01 -10.73
N PRO A 372 36.91 -0.66 -10.86
CA PRO A 372 37.68 -0.70 -12.10
C PRO A 372 36.97 -1.49 -13.21
N ALA A 373 37.07 -1.02 -14.46
CA ALA A 373 36.53 -1.67 -15.65
C ALA A 373 37.31 -2.94 -16.06
N ASP A 374 37.37 -3.94 -15.17
CA ASP A 374 38.01 -5.25 -15.40
C ASP A 374 37.02 -6.42 -15.53
N GLY A 375 35.76 -6.23 -15.10
CA GLY A 375 34.71 -7.26 -15.17
C GLY A 375 34.95 -8.47 -14.26
N GLY A 376 35.75 -8.31 -13.21
CA GLY A 376 35.93 -9.30 -12.16
C GLY A 376 35.30 -8.87 -10.84
N TYR A 377 35.96 -9.19 -9.72
CA TYR A 377 35.51 -8.96 -8.34
C TYR A 377 34.75 -7.64 -8.06
N TYR A 378 35.10 -6.53 -8.70
CA TYR A 378 34.44 -5.25 -8.47
C TYR A 378 33.15 -5.02 -9.29
N SER A 379 32.87 -5.82 -10.33
CA SER A 379 31.59 -5.73 -11.05
C SER A 379 30.40 -6.32 -10.28
N GLU A 380 30.64 -7.17 -9.28
CA GLU A 380 29.59 -7.82 -8.48
C GLU A 380 29.16 -6.97 -7.25
N PHE A 381 29.62 -5.72 -7.11
CA PHE A 381 29.44 -4.86 -5.92
C PHE A 381 28.02 -4.28 -5.76
N TRP A 382 26.99 -5.11 -5.87
CA TRP A 382 25.59 -4.69 -5.80
C TRP A 382 25.14 -4.23 -4.41
N GLY A 383 25.74 -4.74 -3.33
CA GLY A 383 25.50 -4.26 -1.96
C GLY A 383 26.01 -2.83 -1.73
N PRO A 384 27.31 -2.55 -1.98
CA PRO A 384 27.85 -1.19 -1.97
C PRO A 384 27.14 -0.22 -2.94
N ALA A 385 26.68 -0.71 -4.10
CA ALA A 385 25.91 0.11 -5.04
C ALA A 385 24.50 0.46 -4.52
N ALA A 386 23.80 -0.47 -3.87
CA ALA A 386 22.54 -0.17 -3.18
C ALA A 386 22.76 0.84 -2.03
N THR A 387 23.86 0.71 -1.28
CA THR A 387 24.28 1.69 -0.27
C THR A 387 24.47 3.08 -0.88
N TRP A 388 25.20 3.17 -2.00
CA TRP A 388 25.38 4.42 -2.75
C TRP A 388 24.05 5.03 -3.22
N ALA A 389 23.16 4.23 -3.81
CA ALA A 389 21.87 4.71 -4.32
C ALA A 389 21.00 5.32 -3.21
N CYS A 390 20.92 4.66 -2.05
CA CYS A 390 20.14 5.13 -0.91
C CYS A 390 20.80 6.34 -0.21
N LEU A 391 22.13 6.35 -0.05
CA LEU A 391 22.85 7.52 0.49
C LEU A 391 22.84 8.74 -0.46
N SER A 392 22.64 8.53 -1.76
CA SER A 392 22.46 9.61 -2.75
C SER A 392 21.14 10.37 -2.55
N TYR A 393 20.13 9.79 -1.87
CA TYR A 393 18.96 10.53 -1.41
C TYR A 393 19.11 11.07 0.02
N ARG A 394 19.62 10.26 0.96
CA ARG A 394 19.82 10.67 2.35
C ARG A 394 21.20 10.24 2.85
N ASP A 395 22.10 11.19 3.04
CA ASP A 395 23.44 10.87 3.50
C ASP A 395 23.53 10.62 5.02
N VAL A 396 24.73 10.21 5.45
CA VAL A 396 25.04 9.90 6.86
C VAL A 396 24.94 11.09 7.82
N GLN A 397 24.87 12.32 7.30
CA GLN A 397 24.63 13.53 8.09
C GLN A 397 23.13 13.89 8.16
N GLY A 398 22.27 13.13 7.48
CA GLY A 398 20.83 13.36 7.40
C GLY A 398 20.42 14.43 6.40
N ARG A 399 21.32 14.90 5.51
CA ARG A 399 20.93 15.79 4.41
C ARG A 399 20.17 14.98 3.37
N GLN A 400 19.12 15.57 2.79
CA GLN A 400 18.17 14.87 1.91
C GLN A 400 18.08 15.49 0.51
N GLY A 401 17.62 14.71 -0.46
CA GLY A 401 17.39 15.12 -1.85
C GLY A 401 18.64 15.70 -2.49
N LEU A 402 18.50 16.81 -3.21
CA LEU A 402 19.63 17.53 -3.82
C LEU A 402 20.67 18.07 -2.82
N SER A 403 20.39 18.06 -1.51
CA SER A 403 21.36 18.45 -0.47
C SER A 403 22.20 17.29 0.05
N ALA A 404 21.85 16.03 -0.28
CA ALA A 404 22.65 14.87 0.08
C ALA A 404 24.00 14.90 -0.64
N ASN A 405 25.07 14.63 0.09
CA ASN A 405 26.43 14.54 -0.42
C ASN A 405 27.10 13.35 0.31
N PRO A 406 26.90 12.11 -0.17
CA PRO A 406 27.66 10.94 0.25
C PRO A 406 29.17 11.09 -0.04
N PRO A 407 30.00 10.09 0.31
CA PRO A 407 31.45 10.15 0.10
C PRO A 407 31.92 10.17 -1.36
N THR A 408 31.05 9.78 -2.30
CA THR A 408 31.32 9.65 -3.73
C THR A 408 31.40 11.00 -4.45
N ALA A 409 32.09 11.02 -5.60
CA ALA A 409 32.24 12.20 -6.45
C ALA A 409 31.05 12.41 -7.40
N LEU A 410 30.34 11.33 -7.74
CA LEU A 410 29.14 11.33 -8.58
C LEU A 410 28.03 10.52 -7.90
N ASP A 411 26.88 11.16 -7.71
CA ASP A 411 25.75 10.63 -6.95
C ASP A 411 24.50 10.62 -7.84
N HIS A 412 23.59 9.67 -7.61
CA HIS A 412 22.30 9.71 -8.29
C HIS A 412 21.43 10.83 -7.71
N ARG A 413 21.05 11.81 -8.54
CA ARG A 413 20.12 12.87 -8.15
C ARG A 413 18.70 12.37 -8.35
N TRP A 414 18.07 11.93 -7.27
CA TRP A 414 16.66 11.52 -7.25
C TRP A 414 15.72 12.71 -7.47
N ASN A 415 14.57 12.46 -8.06
CA ASN A 415 13.41 13.34 -8.05
C ASN A 415 12.70 13.26 -6.69
N ASP A 416 12.72 14.36 -5.94
CA ASP A 416 12.14 14.46 -4.59
C ASP A 416 10.62 14.14 -4.54
N ASN A 417 9.91 14.18 -5.67
CA ASN A 417 8.47 13.85 -5.75
C ASN A 417 8.20 12.38 -6.11
N ALA A 418 9.22 11.57 -6.36
CA ALA A 418 9.08 10.18 -6.75
C ALA A 418 9.28 9.22 -5.58
N THR A 419 8.48 8.15 -5.54
CA THR A 419 8.76 6.97 -4.74
C THR A 419 10.07 6.36 -5.24
N ARG A 420 11.06 6.30 -4.36
CA ARG A 420 12.41 5.85 -4.70
C ARG A 420 12.50 4.34 -4.57
N VAL A 421 12.94 3.68 -5.63
CA VAL A 421 13.08 2.24 -5.74
C VAL A 421 14.51 1.90 -6.17
N VAL A 422 15.17 0.99 -5.46
CA VAL A 422 16.47 0.44 -5.86
C VAL A 422 16.32 -1.04 -6.23
N ILE A 423 16.85 -1.42 -7.39
CA ILE A 423 16.71 -2.77 -7.96
C ILE A 423 18.12 -3.29 -8.27
N PRO A 424 18.87 -3.80 -7.28
CA PRO A 424 20.14 -4.45 -7.56
C PRO A 424 19.90 -5.83 -8.20
N ILE A 425 20.74 -6.18 -9.18
CA ILE A 425 20.62 -7.41 -9.98
C ILE A 425 22.00 -8.07 -10.09
N SER A 426 22.09 -9.34 -9.64
CA SER A 426 23.31 -10.16 -9.67
C SER A 426 22.96 -11.65 -9.44
N ASP A 427 23.82 -12.56 -9.88
CA ASP A 427 23.82 -13.98 -9.48
C ASP A 427 24.81 -14.32 -8.36
N GLU A 428 25.70 -13.39 -7.97
CA GLU A 428 26.74 -13.61 -6.96
C GLU A 428 26.62 -12.74 -5.69
N GLY A 429 27.59 -12.87 -4.77
CA GLY A 429 27.60 -12.21 -3.47
C GLY A 429 27.70 -10.69 -3.53
N PRO A 430 27.07 -9.97 -2.57
CA PRO A 430 26.96 -8.51 -2.57
C PRO A 430 28.28 -7.74 -2.48
N TYR A 431 29.38 -8.38 -2.08
CA TYR A 431 30.72 -7.79 -2.00
C TYR A 431 31.76 -8.62 -2.77
N GLY A 432 31.56 -8.75 -4.08
CA GLY A 432 32.56 -9.33 -4.97
C GLY A 432 32.50 -10.85 -5.08
N GLY A 433 31.29 -11.37 -5.25
CA GLY A 433 31.15 -12.69 -5.82
C GLY A 433 31.09 -13.83 -4.80
N THR A 434 31.67 -14.96 -5.16
CA THR A 434 31.68 -16.18 -4.33
C THR A 434 33.10 -16.70 -4.07
N PRO A 435 33.40 -17.25 -2.86
CA PRO A 435 32.49 -17.49 -1.73
C PRO A 435 32.25 -16.24 -0.87
N MET A 436 31.03 -16.09 -0.37
CA MET A 436 30.64 -14.96 0.48
C MET A 436 31.27 -15.02 1.88
N ASP A 437 31.62 -13.86 2.43
CA ASP A 437 32.24 -13.72 3.76
C ASP A 437 31.64 -12.60 4.64
N ASN A 438 32.45 -12.02 5.54
CA ASN A 438 32.02 -10.96 6.43
C ASN A 438 31.78 -9.62 5.72
N ASP A 439 32.51 -9.32 4.64
CA ASP A 439 32.32 -8.08 3.88
C ASP A 439 30.99 -8.12 3.12
N ASP A 440 30.52 -9.28 2.64
CA ASP A 440 29.17 -9.47 2.10
C ASP A 440 28.09 -9.13 3.13
N THR A 441 28.20 -9.75 4.31
CA THR A 441 27.32 -9.45 5.44
C THR A 441 27.36 -7.96 5.78
N GLN A 442 28.55 -7.36 5.86
CA GLN A 442 28.73 -5.95 6.21
C GLN A 442 28.20 -4.98 5.14
N SER A 443 28.27 -5.35 3.85
CA SER A 443 27.77 -4.54 2.74
C SER A 443 26.24 -4.52 2.69
N ILE A 444 25.58 -5.67 2.84
CA ILE A 444 24.10 -5.74 2.95
C ILE A 444 23.62 -5.05 4.21
N ASN A 445 24.40 -5.18 5.30
CA ASN A 445 24.11 -4.46 6.52
C ASN A 445 24.11 -2.94 6.31
N GLN A 446 25.01 -2.39 5.50
CA GLN A 446 25.04 -0.95 5.21
C GLN A 446 23.93 -0.54 4.23
N ALA A 447 23.70 -1.35 3.19
CA ALA A 447 22.69 -1.10 2.18
C ALA A 447 21.28 -1.05 2.80
N HIS A 448 20.91 -2.06 3.58
CA HIS A 448 19.63 -2.12 4.28
C HIS A 448 19.39 -0.87 5.14
N ASP A 449 20.30 -0.55 6.07
CA ASP A 449 20.10 0.55 7.00
C ASP A 449 20.08 1.91 6.28
N ALA A 450 20.88 2.08 5.22
CA ALA A 450 20.83 3.26 4.37
C ALA A 450 19.48 3.41 3.66
N CYS A 451 18.92 2.33 3.12
CA CYS A 451 17.65 2.34 2.38
C CYS A 451 16.44 2.55 3.29
N VAL A 452 16.40 1.91 4.47
CA VAL A 452 15.39 2.19 5.53
C VAL A 452 15.44 3.66 5.93
N LEU A 453 16.64 4.21 6.17
CA LEU A 453 16.78 5.63 6.54
C LEU A 453 16.41 6.59 5.39
N ALA A 454 16.70 6.25 4.14
CA ALA A 454 16.36 7.04 2.96
C ALA A 454 14.88 6.90 2.53
N GLN A 455 14.14 5.96 3.11
CA GLN A 455 12.82 5.54 2.63
C GLN A 455 12.85 5.18 1.13
N THR A 456 13.88 4.44 0.73
CA THR A 456 14.06 3.93 -0.63
C THR A 456 13.79 2.43 -0.60
N LYS A 457 12.80 1.94 -1.36
CA LYS A 457 12.35 0.54 -1.29
C LYS A 457 13.25 -0.35 -2.15
N PRO A 458 13.88 -1.41 -1.59
CA PRO A 458 14.73 -2.31 -2.36
C PRO A 458 13.93 -3.50 -2.92
N TYR A 459 13.95 -3.68 -4.24
CA TYR A 459 13.36 -4.83 -4.93
C TYR A 459 14.44 -5.60 -5.71
N PRO A 460 15.34 -6.32 -5.02
CA PRO A 460 16.43 -7.06 -5.67
C PRO A 460 15.91 -8.18 -6.58
N LEU A 461 16.56 -8.34 -7.74
CA LEU A 461 16.29 -9.45 -8.66
C LEU A 461 17.45 -10.46 -8.62
N TRP A 462 17.16 -11.65 -8.11
CA TRP A 462 18.12 -12.73 -7.97
C TRP A 462 18.22 -13.51 -9.28
N ALA A 463 19.35 -13.37 -9.96
CA ALA A 463 19.59 -13.99 -11.27
C ALA A 463 20.17 -15.41 -11.19
N GLY A 464 20.68 -15.81 -10.03
CA GLY A 464 21.38 -17.08 -9.84
C GLY A 464 20.51 -18.23 -9.35
N SER A 465 21.20 -19.32 -8.99
CA SER A 465 20.63 -20.45 -8.25
C SER A 465 21.28 -20.71 -6.88
N ASP A 466 22.29 -19.91 -6.48
CA ASP A 466 22.83 -19.92 -5.12
C ASP A 466 21.87 -19.23 -4.14
N THR A 467 21.20 -20.03 -3.31
CA THR A 467 20.21 -19.59 -2.33
C THR A 467 20.79 -18.66 -1.26
N SER A 468 22.11 -18.59 -1.11
CA SER A 468 22.82 -17.67 -0.23
C SER A 468 22.73 -16.23 -0.74
N VAL A 469 22.83 -16.03 -2.06
CA VAL A 469 22.65 -14.73 -2.72
C VAL A 469 21.21 -14.26 -2.56
N GLY A 470 20.24 -15.16 -2.83
CA GLY A 470 18.82 -14.89 -2.56
C GLY A 470 18.54 -14.58 -1.08
N SER A 471 19.27 -15.19 -0.14
CA SER A 471 19.18 -14.84 1.28
C SER A 471 19.64 -13.40 1.54
N TYR A 472 20.80 -12.99 1.00
CA TYR A 472 21.27 -11.60 1.13
C TYR A 472 20.33 -10.59 0.47
N MET A 473 19.71 -10.96 -0.65
CA MET A 473 18.69 -10.12 -1.29
C MET A 473 17.42 -9.99 -0.45
N LEU A 474 16.95 -11.05 0.22
CA LEU A 474 15.87 -10.95 1.21
C LEU A 474 16.25 -10.11 2.44
N ASP A 475 17.51 -10.19 2.87
CA ASP A 475 18.04 -9.40 3.98
C ASP A 475 18.10 -7.90 3.64
N LEU A 476 18.42 -7.54 2.39
CA LEU A 476 18.29 -6.17 1.88
C LEU A 476 16.82 -5.73 1.76
N ALA A 477 15.96 -6.58 1.17
CA ALA A 477 14.57 -6.28 0.87
C ALA A 477 13.69 -6.10 2.11
N GLN A 478 13.95 -6.90 3.16
CA GLN A 478 13.11 -6.98 4.35
C GLN A 478 13.91 -6.54 5.57
N CYS A 479 14.69 -7.43 6.20
CA CYS A 479 15.65 -7.05 7.23
C CYS A 479 16.71 -8.15 7.47
N PRO A 480 17.98 -7.78 7.72
CA PRO A 480 19.12 -8.70 7.86
C PRO A 480 19.15 -9.35 9.25
N VAL A 481 18.16 -10.21 9.52
CA VAL A 481 17.98 -10.96 10.77
C VAL A 481 17.69 -12.45 10.55
N GLY A 482 17.58 -12.90 9.30
CA GLY A 482 17.20 -14.26 8.94
C GLY A 482 18.29 -15.03 8.20
N SER A 483 17.91 -16.13 7.58
CA SER A 483 18.76 -16.90 6.67
C SER A 483 17.93 -17.76 5.72
N GLY A 484 18.50 -18.07 4.55
CA GLY A 484 17.82 -18.80 3.48
C GLY A 484 16.69 -17.99 2.84
N LEU A 485 15.75 -18.68 2.19
CA LEU A 485 14.71 -18.05 1.36
C LEU A 485 13.36 -17.80 2.07
N ASN A 486 13.33 -17.83 3.41
CA ASN A 486 12.10 -17.57 4.17
C ASN A 486 11.87 -16.06 4.37
N THR A 487 10.61 -15.62 4.33
CA THR A 487 10.22 -14.25 4.71
C THR A 487 10.73 -13.89 6.10
N ARG A 488 11.29 -12.69 6.25
CA ARG A 488 11.90 -12.18 7.49
C ARG A 488 10.83 -11.70 8.47
N SER A 489 11.10 -11.86 9.77
CA SER A 489 10.27 -11.33 10.84
C SER A 489 10.93 -10.08 11.43
N CYS A 490 10.58 -8.92 10.88
CA CYS A 490 11.17 -7.63 11.23
C CYS A 490 10.44 -7.01 12.43
N SER A 491 11.13 -6.83 13.55
CA SER A 491 10.53 -6.38 14.83
C SER A 491 10.26 -4.87 14.92
N GLY A 492 10.83 -4.05 14.02
CA GLY A 492 10.75 -2.59 14.07
C GLY A 492 11.52 -1.91 15.22
N ALA A 493 12.15 -2.67 16.11
CA ALA A 493 12.78 -2.15 17.33
C ALA A 493 14.02 -1.27 17.10
N THR A 494 14.66 -1.39 15.93
CA THR A 494 15.86 -0.63 15.51
C THR A 494 15.85 -0.51 13.99
N THR A 495 16.59 0.44 13.39
CA THR A 495 16.76 0.53 11.92
C THR A 495 17.07 -0.84 11.30
N ARG A 496 17.99 -1.57 11.95
CA ARG A 496 18.44 -2.93 11.64
C ARG A 496 17.34 -3.98 11.55
N THR A 497 16.29 -3.82 12.34
CA THR A 497 15.19 -4.78 12.48
C THR A 497 13.85 -4.23 11.99
N THR A 498 13.85 -3.05 11.39
CA THR A 498 12.72 -2.47 10.65
C THR A 498 12.71 -3.03 9.23
N SER A 499 11.52 -3.24 8.65
CA SER A 499 11.41 -3.68 7.26
C SER A 499 11.81 -2.55 6.30
N ALA A 500 12.57 -2.85 5.25
CA ALA A 500 12.80 -1.93 4.13
C ALA A 500 11.61 -1.85 3.13
N GLU A 501 10.50 -2.54 3.43
CA GLU A 501 9.25 -2.59 2.63
C GLU A 501 9.43 -3.12 1.19
N GLY A 502 10.53 -3.83 0.96
CA GLY A 502 10.90 -4.44 -0.29
C GLY A 502 10.51 -5.92 -0.40
N GLN A 503 10.74 -6.47 -1.59
CA GLN A 503 10.61 -7.91 -1.85
C GLN A 503 11.67 -8.37 -2.85
N MET A 504 12.29 -9.51 -2.58
CA MET A 504 13.15 -10.19 -3.56
C MET A 504 12.28 -10.95 -4.57
N TYR A 505 12.62 -10.84 -5.85
CA TYR A 505 12.10 -11.70 -6.90
C TYR A 505 13.24 -12.47 -7.58
N GLN A 506 12.93 -13.61 -8.21
CA GLN A 506 13.87 -14.25 -9.13
C GLN A 506 13.86 -13.47 -10.46
N PHE A 507 15.01 -13.30 -11.09
CA PHE A 507 15.11 -12.68 -12.41
C PHE A 507 14.42 -13.58 -13.46
N PRO A 508 13.59 -13.02 -14.37
CA PRO A 508 12.96 -13.80 -15.43
C PRO A 508 13.95 -14.13 -16.55
N THR A 509 14.07 -15.41 -16.90
CA THR A 509 14.92 -15.96 -17.97
C THR A 509 14.10 -16.81 -18.92
#